data_AF-A0A9W9MVW3-F1
#
_entry.id   AF-A0A9W9MVW3-F1
#
_cell.length_a   1.000
_cell.length_b   1.000
_cell.length_c   1.000
_cell.angle_alpha   90.00
_cell.angle_beta   90.00
_cell.angle_gamma   90.00
#
_symmetry.space_group_name_H-M   'P 1'
#
loop_
_entity.id
_entity.type
_entity.pdbx_description
1 polymer ?
#
loop_
_entity_poly.entity_id
_entity_poly.type
_entity_poly.pdbx_seq_one_letter_code
_entity_poly.pdbx_strand_id
1 'polypeptide(L)'
;MSLSDPLLDSYNCPAFLRCCNAYREYLVKTEAWELKLPLYTTNSAGEIIVYHGEVYCRVPGCKHNHVATSATNNLRQHLIRHGLHLPTSATGRLTQVRKDAAIRWYNSLFEAEEDDDEENSDEHDDAEDDHAGGNRAEEDDEEYAEDDDDEDYDEDDY
;
A
#
# COMPACT_ATOMS: atom_id res chain seq x y z
N MET A 1 8.66 5.98 24.20
CA MET A 1 8.48 7.44 24.06
C MET A 1 8.37 7.73 22.57
N SER A 2 7.21 8.18 22.09
CA SER A 2 7.05 8.54 20.68
C SER A 2 7.78 9.85 20.42
N LEU A 3 8.86 9.78 19.66
CA LEU A 3 9.52 10.96 19.11
C LEU A 3 8.59 11.51 18.03
N SER A 4 7.89 12.59 18.35
CA SER A 4 7.11 13.35 17.38
C SER A 4 8.05 13.85 16.31
N ASP A 5 7.82 13.46 15.06
CA ASP A 5 8.60 13.94 13.91
C ASP A 5 8.02 15.30 13.50
N PRO A 6 8.76 16.42 13.66
CA PRO A 6 8.25 17.77 13.41
C PRO A 6 7.73 17.95 11.98
N LEU A 7 8.30 17.20 11.02
CA LEU A 7 7.87 17.22 9.62
C LEU A 7 6.44 16.66 9.51
N LEU A 8 6.16 15.53 10.14
CA LEU A 8 4.87 14.85 10.07
C LEU A 8 3.76 15.62 10.79
N ASP A 9 4.10 16.34 11.86
CA ASP A 9 3.13 17.11 12.62
C ASP A 9 2.69 18.40 11.88
N SER A 10 3.50 18.94 10.97
CA SER A 10 3.15 20.10 10.14
C SER A 10 2.02 19.83 9.13
N TYR A 11 1.91 18.59 8.64
CA TYR A 11 1.03 18.22 7.52
C TYR A 11 -0.27 17.51 7.93
N ASN A 12 -0.66 17.59 9.21
CA ASN A 12 -1.78 16.80 9.76
C ASN A 12 -1.67 15.31 9.39
N CYS A 13 -0.46 14.74 9.51
CA CYS A 13 -0.17 13.36 9.12
C CYS A 13 -1.13 12.38 9.80
N PRO A 14 -1.84 11.53 9.04
CA PRO A 14 -2.64 10.45 9.60
C PRO A 14 -1.80 9.52 10.46
N ALA A 15 -2.29 9.16 11.66
CA ALA A 15 -1.54 8.36 12.62
C ALA A 15 -1.00 7.04 12.04
N PHE A 16 -1.74 6.40 11.13
CA PHE A 16 -1.33 5.13 10.50
C PHE A 16 -0.17 5.29 9.50
N LEU A 17 0.09 6.51 9.00
CA LEU A 17 1.20 6.80 8.09
C LEU A 17 2.47 7.23 8.82
N ARG A 18 2.42 7.47 10.14
CA ARG A 18 3.60 7.90 10.90
C ARG A 18 4.75 6.89 10.89
N CYS A 19 4.42 5.60 10.77
CA CYS A 19 5.39 4.51 10.68
C CYS A 19 5.70 4.10 9.23
N CYS A 20 5.15 4.79 8.23
CA CYS A 20 5.40 4.50 6.81
C CYS A 20 6.59 5.34 6.32
N ASN A 21 7.73 4.69 6.03
CA ASN A 21 8.92 5.36 5.52
C ASN A 21 8.68 5.99 4.14
N ALA A 22 7.99 5.27 3.24
CA ALA A 22 7.63 5.79 1.92
C ALA A 22 6.80 7.08 2.01
N TYR A 23 5.92 7.22 3.01
CA TYR A 23 5.19 8.49 3.21
C TYR A 23 6.12 9.65 3.59
N ARG A 24 7.14 9.40 4.43
CA ARG A 24 8.13 10.43 4.79
C ARG A 24 8.96 10.83 3.59
N GLU A 25 9.42 9.86 2.81
CA GLU A 25 10.16 10.11 1.57
C GLU A 25 9.32 10.87 0.55
N TYR A 26 8.04 10.53 0.41
CA TYR A 26 7.10 11.25 -0.45
C TYR A 26 7.04 12.74 -0.08
N LEU A 27 6.97 13.09 1.21
CA LEU A 27 6.97 14.49 1.63
C LEU A 27 8.27 15.20 1.24
N VAL A 28 9.42 14.64 1.60
CA VAL A 28 10.72 15.27 1.38
C VAL A 28 11.05 15.37 -0.10
N LYS A 29 10.96 14.25 -0.85
CA LYS A 29 11.36 14.20 -2.25
C LYS A 29 10.41 14.97 -3.17
N THR A 30 9.12 15.06 -2.84
CA THR A 30 8.20 15.89 -3.65
C THR A 30 8.50 17.37 -3.48
N GLU A 31 8.75 17.83 -2.25
CA GLU A 31 9.13 19.23 -1.97
C GLU A 31 10.49 19.59 -2.60
N ALA A 32 11.43 18.63 -2.63
CA ALA A 32 12.74 18.78 -3.25
C ALA A 32 12.74 18.66 -4.79
N TRP A 33 11.59 18.39 -5.42
CA TRP A 33 11.46 18.14 -6.87
C TRP A 33 12.20 16.87 -7.35
N GLU A 34 12.52 15.96 -6.43
CA GLU A 34 13.23 14.71 -6.70
C GLU A 34 12.27 13.55 -6.99
N LEU A 35 10.99 13.69 -6.64
CA LEU A 35 9.95 12.70 -6.92
C LEU A 35 9.00 13.19 -8.00
N LYS A 36 8.87 12.42 -9.08
CA LYS A 36 7.83 12.61 -10.09
C LYS A 36 6.56 11.88 -9.66
N LEU A 37 5.53 12.62 -9.29
CA LEU A 37 4.26 12.00 -8.90
C LEU A 37 3.49 11.45 -10.11
N PRO A 38 2.91 10.24 -10.02
CA PRO A 38 2.11 9.67 -11.08
C PRO A 38 0.81 10.45 -11.28
N LEU A 39 0.27 10.40 -12.50
CA LEU A 39 -1.04 10.99 -12.79
C LEU A 39 -2.14 10.38 -11.92
N TYR A 40 -3.23 11.12 -11.76
CA TYR A 40 -4.40 10.63 -11.04
C TYR A 40 -5.03 9.43 -11.75
N THR A 41 -5.28 8.37 -11.00
CA THR A 41 -6.12 7.24 -11.42
C THR A 41 -7.58 7.54 -11.07
N THR A 42 -8.50 6.91 -11.79
CA THR A 42 -9.95 7.05 -11.57
C THR A 42 -10.55 5.74 -11.06
N ASN A 43 -11.60 5.85 -10.26
CA ASN A 43 -12.40 4.71 -9.84
C ASN A 43 -13.39 4.28 -10.94
N SER A 44 -14.18 3.24 -10.69
CA SER A 44 -15.21 2.75 -11.63
C SER A 44 -16.29 3.78 -11.98
N ALA A 45 -16.44 4.84 -11.19
CA ALA A 45 -17.37 5.95 -11.44
C ALA A 45 -16.71 7.12 -12.22
N GLY A 46 -15.44 6.99 -12.62
CA GLY A 46 -14.69 8.06 -13.29
C GLY A 46 -14.23 9.18 -12.36
N GLU A 47 -14.31 8.99 -11.04
CA GLU A 47 -13.87 9.97 -10.05
C GLU A 47 -12.41 9.72 -9.68
N ILE A 48 -11.66 10.80 -9.43
CA ILE A 48 -10.25 10.72 -9.10
C ILE A 48 -10.02 10.16 -7.70
N ILE A 49 -9.08 9.21 -7.62
CA ILE A 49 -8.65 8.61 -6.37
C ILE A 49 -7.58 9.49 -5.73
N VAL A 50 -7.88 9.97 -4.53
CA VAL A 50 -6.94 10.68 -3.65
C VAL A 50 -6.82 9.87 -2.36
N TYR A 51 -5.61 9.38 -2.09
CA TYR A 51 -5.29 8.61 -0.91
C TYR A 51 -5.14 9.53 0.32
N HIS A 52 -5.39 8.96 1.50
CA HIS A 52 -5.24 9.69 2.74
C HIS A 52 -3.77 10.06 2.97
N GLY A 53 -3.53 11.28 3.46
CA GLY A 53 -2.18 11.82 3.63
C GLY A 53 -1.65 12.55 2.39
N GLU A 54 -2.30 12.44 1.22
CA GLU A 54 -1.87 13.22 0.05
C GLU A 54 -2.01 14.72 0.35
N VAL A 55 -0.98 15.48 -0.01
CA VAL A 55 -0.87 16.92 0.24
C VAL A 55 -0.37 17.72 -0.97
N TYR A 56 0.20 17.06 -1.99
CA TYR A 56 0.66 17.69 -3.22
C TYR A 56 -0.34 17.45 -4.37
N CYS A 57 -0.47 18.43 -5.25
CA CYS A 57 -1.35 18.37 -6.41
C CYS A 57 -0.67 17.72 -7.61
N ARG A 58 -1.21 16.62 -8.12
CA ARG A 58 -0.60 15.87 -9.24
C ARG A 58 -1.01 16.40 -10.62
N VAL A 59 -1.76 17.51 -10.68
CA VAL A 59 -2.14 18.16 -11.94
C VAL A 59 -0.90 18.82 -12.57
N PRO A 60 -0.56 18.48 -13.83
CA PRO A 60 0.59 19.07 -14.51
C PRO A 60 0.51 20.61 -14.54
N GLY A 61 1.62 21.27 -14.20
CA GLY A 61 1.70 22.73 -14.19
C GLY A 61 1.02 23.42 -13.00
N CYS A 62 0.50 22.68 -12.02
CA CYS A 62 -0.02 23.30 -10.80
C CYS A 62 1.12 23.74 -9.86
N LYS A 63 0.99 24.94 -9.27
CA LYS A 63 1.92 25.44 -8.26
C LYS A 63 2.00 24.56 -7.01
N HIS A 64 0.91 23.86 -6.69
CA HIS A 64 0.84 22.95 -5.53
C HIS A 64 1.42 21.56 -5.85
N ASN A 65 2.05 21.35 -7.01
CA ASN A 65 2.72 20.09 -7.31
C ASN A 65 3.93 19.81 -6.40
N HIS A 66 4.58 20.89 -5.93
CA HIS A 66 5.73 20.81 -5.00
C HIS A 66 5.54 21.65 -3.74
N VAL A 67 4.39 22.33 -3.62
CA VAL A 67 4.02 23.07 -2.41
C VAL A 67 2.90 22.32 -1.72
N ALA A 68 3.22 21.75 -0.55
CA ALA A 68 2.28 20.96 0.22
C ALA A 68 1.10 21.80 0.68
N THR A 69 -0.09 21.24 0.55
CA THR A 69 -1.28 21.71 1.26
C THR A 69 -1.25 21.20 2.70
N SER A 70 -1.86 21.94 3.64
CA SER A 70 -1.79 21.58 5.06
C SER A 70 -2.54 20.28 5.45
N ALA A 71 -3.40 19.77 4.56
CA ALA A 71 -4.20 18.56 4.77
C ALA A 71 -4.80 18.05 3.46
N THR A 72 -5.08 16.75 3.40
CA THR A 72 -5.72 16.11 2.23
C THR A 72 -7.07 16.74 1.87
N ASN A 73 -7.87 17.20 2.85
CA ASN A 73 -9.13 17.90 2.54
C ASN A 73 -8.91 19.20 1.77
N ASN A 74 -7.82 19.93 2.05
CA ASN A 74 -7.47 21.13 1.32
C ASN A 74 -7.03 20.79 -0.11
N LEU A 75 -6.27 19.70 -0.27
CA LEU A 75 -5.95 19.16 -1.60
C LEU A 75 -7.22 18.80 -2.39
N ARG A 76 -8.18 18.11 -1.77
CA ARG A 76 -9.46 17.75 -2.43
C ARG A 76 -10.21 18.99 -2.91
N GLN A 77 -10.35 20.00 -2.07
CA GLN A 77 -10.96 21.28 -2.46
C GLN A 77 -10.20 21.97 -3.58
N HIS A 78 -8.87 21.90 -3.54
CA HIS A 78 -8.01 22.43 -4.59
C HIS A 78 -8.23 21.71 -5.93
N LEU A 79 -8.38 20.39 -5.93
CA LEU A 79 -8.66 19.60 -7.15
C LEU A 79 -10.03 19.90 -7.75
N ILE A 80 -11.05 20.18 -6.92
CA ILE A 80 -12.35 20.65 -7.42
C ILE A 80 -12.20 21.97 -8.21
N ARG A 81 -11.28 22.87 -7.81
CA ARG A 81 -10.99 24.10 -8.57
C ARG A 81 -10.29 23.84 -9.91
N HIS A 82 -9.64 22.68 -10.05
CA HIS A 82 -9.14 22.20 -11.35
C HIS A 82 -10.26 21.58 -12.22
N GLY A 83 -11.50 21.52 -11.74
CA GLY A 83 -12.62 20.89 -12.45
C GLY A 83 -12.63 19.36 -12.37
N LEU A 84 -11.87 18.79 -11.44
CA LEU A 84 -11.78 17.35 -11.25
C LEU A 84 -12.94 16.85 -10.39
N HIS A 85 -13.52 15.71 -10.77
CA HIS A 85 -14.54 15.04 -9.97
C HIS A 85 -13.89 14.11 -8.95
N LEU A 86 -14.29 14.24 -7.68
CA LEU A 86 -13.81 13.42 -6.58
C LEU A 86 -14.98 12.69 -5.91
N PRO A 87 -14.73 11.47 -5.38
CA PRO A 87 -15.74 10.77 -4.59
C PRO A 87 -16.17 11.63 -3.40
N THR A 88 -17.40 11.46 -2.93
CA THR A 88 -17.80 12.10 -1.68
C THR A 88 -16.92 11.59 -0.54
N SER A 89 -16.38 12.49 0.27
CA SER A 89 -15.56 12.09 1.41
C SER A 89 -16.40 11.27 2.37
N ALA A 90 -16.03 10.00 2.57
CA ALA A 90 -16.66 9.18 3.58
C ALA A 90 -16.44 9.80 4.96
N THR A 91 -17.51 10.04 5.69
CA THR A 91 -17.46 10.45 7.08
C THR A 91 -17.19 9.24 7.98
N GLY A 92 -16.43 9.45 9.05
CA GLY A 92 -16.16 8.40 10.04
C GLY A 92 -14.78 7.75 9.96
N ARG A 93 -14.62 6.63 10.67
CA ARG A 93 -13.34 5.95 10.84
C ARG A 93 -12.90 5.30 9.53
N LEU A 94 -11.64 5.49 9.17
CA LEU A 94 -11.04 4.86 8.00
C LEU A 94 -10.93 3.33 8.19
N THR A 95 -11.44 2.56 7.23
CA THR A 95 -11.33 1.09 7.20
C THR A 95 -9.88 0.65 6.97
N GLN A 96 -9.53 -0.55 7.44
CA GLN A 96 -8.18 -1.08 7.28
C GLN A 96 -7.78 -1.19 5.80
N VAL A 97 -8.69 -1.70 4.96
CA VAL A 97 -8.51 -1.79 3.50
C VAL A 97 -8.09 -0.44 2.87
N ARG A 98 -8.67 0.68 3.32
CA ARG A 98 -8.32 2.01 2.80
C ARG A 98 -6.98 2.52 3.32
N LYS A 99 -6.59 2.15 4.54
CA LYS A 99 -5.25 2.44 5.09
C LYS A 99 -4.19 1.69 4.29
N ASP A 100 -4.41 0.39 4.09
CA ASP A 100 -3.47 -0.47 3.37
C ASP A 100 -3.34 -0.05 1.91
N ALA A 101 -4.45 0.35 1.27
CA ALA A 101 -4.42 0.91 -0.07
C ALA A 101 -3.58 2.19 -0.16
N ALA A 102 -3.67 3.08 0.84
CA ALA A 102 -2.84 4.28 0.89
C ALA A 102 -1.36 3.94 1.09
N ILE A 103 -1.04 3.03 2.02
CA ILE A 103 0.35 2.59 2.26
C ILE A 103 0.95 1.97 1.00
N ARG A 104 0.22 1.07 0.34
CA ARG A 104 0.65 0.44 -0.92
C ARG A 104 0.92 1.48 -2.00
N TRP A 105 0.06 2.49 -2.11
CA TRP A 105 0.28 3.57 -3.06
C TRP A 105 1.58 4.34 -2.77
N TYR A 106 1.86 4.70 -1.51
CA TYR A 106 3.12 5.36 -1.17
C TYR A 106 4.35 4.50 -1.47
N ASN A 107 4.31 3.21 -1.15
CA ASN A 107 5.41 2.30 -1.47
C ASN A 107 5.65 2.21 -2.98
N SER A 108 4.58 2.13 -3.78
CA SER A 108 4.68 2.04 -5.24
C SER A 108 5.34 3.25 -5.91
N LEU A 109 5.47 4.39 -5.21
CA LEU A 109 6.20 5.56 -5.72
C LEU A 109 7.72 5.33 -5.80
N PHE A 110 8.23 4.31 -5.09
CA PHE A 110 9.65 4.03 -4.95
C PHE A 110 10.04 2.61 -5.38
N GLU A 111 9.07 1.76 -5.71
CA GLU A 111 9.29 0.37 -6.13
C GLU A 111 9.66 0.21 -7.62
N ALA A 112 9.93 1.30 -8.34
CA ALA A 112 10.22 1.24 -9.77
C ALA A 112 11.66 1.69 -10.08
N GLU A 113 12.61 0.74 -10.10
CA GLU A 113 13.74 0.59 -11.06
C GLU A 113 14.45 -0.79 -10.90
N GLU A 114 13.75 -1.94 -10.79
CA GLU A 114 14.43 -3.27 -10.75
C GLU A 114 13.92 -4.33 -11.74
N ASP A 115 12.86 -4.11 -12.53
CA ASP A 115 12.27 -5.16 -13.40
C ASP A 115 12.26 -4.80 -14.90
N ASP A 116 13.42 -4.55 -15.52
CA ASP A 116 13.47 -4.50 -17.01
C ASP A 116 14.86 -4.77 -17.63
N ASP A 117 15.67 -5.66 -17.06
CA ASP A 117 16.90 -6.14 -17.73
C ASP A 117 17.35 -7.52 -17.21
N GLU A 118 16.69 -8.61 -17.63
CA GLU A 118 17.41 -9.86 -17.86
C GLU A 118 17.01 -10.42 -19.22
N GLU A 119 17.84 -10.05 -20.20
CA GLU A 119 17.89 -10.61 -21.53
C GLU A 119 17.96 -12.15 -21.48
N ASN A 120 17.03 -12.72 -22.22
CA ASN A 120 17.10 -13.98 -22.93
C ASN A 120 18.55 -14.50 -23.16
N SER A 121 18.93 -15.53 -22.43
CA SER A 121 20.05 -16.43 -22.78
C SER A 121 19.55 -17.87 -22.86
N ASP A 122 18.84 -18.16 -23.95
CA ASP A 122 18.83 -19.48 -24.57
C ASP A 122 20.28 -19.89 -24.87
N GLU A 123 20.91 -20.67 -23.98
CA GLU A 123 22.07 -21.48 -24.36
C GLU A 123 21.90 -22.91 -23.85
N HIS A 124 21.50 -23.73 -24.80
CA HIS A 124 21.42 -25.18 -24.81
C HIS A 124 22.83 -25.76 -24.70
N ASP A 125 23.10 -26.65 -23.73
CA ASP A 125 24.12 -27.68 -23.93
C ASP A 125 23.83 -28.92 -23.07
N ASP A 126 23.70 -30.03 -23.78
CA ASP A 126 23.45 -31.38 -23.30
C ASP A 126 24.65 -31.96 -22.56
N ALA A 127 24.42 -32.62 -21.42
CA ALA A 127 25.29 -33.72 -20.97
C ALA A 127 24.53 -34.67 -20.04
N GLU A 128 24.26 -35.86 -20.57
CA GLU A 128 23.84 -37.08 -19.88
C GLU A 128 24.84 -37.46 -18.77
N ASP A 129 24.38 -37.82 -17.57
CA ASP A 129 25.12 -38.73 -16.69
C ASP A 129 24.18 -39.63 -15.87
N ASP A 130 24.32 -40.91 -16.17
CA ASP A 130 23.59 -42.08 -15.68
C ASP A 130 24.14 -42.48 -14.30
N HIS A 131 23.38 -42.34 -13.21
CA HIS A 131 23.61 -43.19 -12.03
C HIS A 131 22.33 -43.58 -11.29
N ALA A 132 21.99 -44.85 -11.50
CA ALA A 132 20.95 -45.62 -10.85
C ALA A 132 21.19 -45.89 -9.35
N GLY A 133 20.07 -46.07 -8.62
CA GLY A 133 19.99 -46.73 -7.32
C GLY A 133 19.11 -45.93 -6.35
N GLY A 134 18.07 -46.46 -5.72
CA GLY A 134 17.52 -47.80 -5.59
C GLY A 134 16.41 -47.71 -4.51
N ASN A 135 15.31 -48.43 -4.72
CA ASN A 135 14.09 -48.43 -3.92
C ASN A 135 14.30 -48.55 -2.40
N ARG A 136 13.47 -47.84 -1.62
CA ARG A 136 12.80 -48.45 -0.46
C ARG A 136 11.49 -47.73 -0.11
N ALA A 137 10.39 -48.44 -0.32
CA ALA A 137 9.07 -48.20 0.27
C ALA A 137 9.15 -48.29 1.80
N GLU A 138 8.27 -47.57 2.53
CA GLU A 138 7.23 -48.01 3.52
C GLU A 138 6.29 -46.76 3.65
N GLU A 139 4.97 -46.80 3.40
CA GLU A 139 3.86 -47.41 4.19
C GLU A 139 4.01 -47.04 5.68
N ASP A 140 3.20 -46.14 6.26
CA ASP A 140 1.89 -46.37 6.89
C ASP A 140 1.40 -44.97 7.37
N ASP A 141 0.13 -44.58 7.22
CA ASP A 141 -0.94 -44.71 8.25
C ASP A 141 -0.46 -44.22 9.64
N GLU A 142 -1.11 -43.25 10.28
CA GLU A 142 -2.15 -43.47 11.30
C GLU A 142 -2.59 -42.04 11.73
N GLU A 143 -3.85 -41.64 11.58
CA GLU A 143 -4.99 -41.84 12.49
C GLU A 143 -5.37 -40.59 13.30
N TYR A 144 -6.66 -40.56 13.60
CA TYR A 144 -7.50 -39.45 14.04
C TYR A 144 -7.20 -39.00 15.48
N ALA A 145 -7.47 -37.72 15.76
CA ALA A 145 -8.01 -37.33 17.05
C ALA A 145 -9.04 -36.22 16.82
N GLU A 146 -10.30 -36.64 16.79
CA GLU A 146 -11.42 -35.77 17.14
C GLU A 146 -11.37 -35.58 18.66
N ASP A 147 -11.22 -34.33 19.11
CA ASP A 147 -11.66 -33.94 20.45
C ASP A 147 -12.98 -33.19 20.27
N ASP A 148 -14.05 -33.99 20.27
CA ASP A 148 -15.33 -33.60 20.83
C ASP A 148 -15.14 -33.61 22.35
N ASP A 149 -15.18 -32.46 23.00
CA ASP A 149 -15.53 -32.40 24.41
C ASP A 149 -16.61 -31.33 24.56
N ASP A 150 -17.81 -31.86 24.79
CA ASP A 150 -19.01 -31.20 25.26
C ASP A 150 -18.69 -30.31 26.49
N GLU A 151 -19.46 -29.25 26.69
CA GLU A 151 -20.43 -29.17 27.78
C GLU A 151 -20.98 -27.73 27.94
N ASP A 152 -22.32 -27.67 27.82
CA ASP A 152 -23.26 -26.70 28.35
C ASP A 152 -22.81 -26.04 29.66
N TYR A 153 -23.09 -24.74 29.87
CA TYR A 153 -23.67 -24.23 31.13
C TYR A 153 -24.34 -22.85 30.92
N ASP A 154 -25.67 -22.89 31.00
CA ASP A 154 -26.63 -22.00 31.68
C ASP A 154 -26.76 -20.50 31.32
N GLU A 155 -27.85 -20.22 30.60
CA GLU A 155 -29.02 -19.44 31.03
C GLU A 155 -28.93 -18.54 32.30
N ASP A 156 -29.38 -17.29 32.10
CA ASP A 156 -29.94 -16.33 33.07
C ASP A 156 -29.08 -15.76 34.23
N ASP A 157 -28.86 -14.44 34.21
CA ASP A 157 -29.21 -13.62 35.40
C ASP A 157 -29.56 -12.16 35.01
N TYR A 158 -30.83 -11.84 35.24
CA TYR A 158 -31.55 -10.56 35.48
C TYR A 158 -31.00 -9.19 35.05
#